data_AF-A0A9D2BZ02-F1
#
_entry.id   AF-A0A9D2BZ02-F1
#
_cell.length_a   1.000
_cell.length_b   1.000
_cell.length_c   1.000
_cell.angle_alpha   90.00
_cell.angle_beta   90.00
_cell.angle_gamma   90.00
#
_symmetry.space_group_name_H-M   'P 1'
#
loop_
_entity.id
_entity.type
_entity.pdbx_description
1 polymer ?
#
loop_
_entity_poly.entity_id
_entity_poly.type
_entity_poly.pdbx_seq_one_letter_code
_entity_poly.pdbx_strand_id
1 'polypeptide(L)'
;MAEFLAGQGVEAITAWSDTSRKNADGAVCAVSLRKCQNLGAGFCDYLGERFNQDTGNWEELYGRRVRLTFGLDLYAPAGHTAGESAIRAAFDTLSAALQSGGPVGLKLEEFSCGETGFDRAEGRYLCPVEAVYQAFLYAVADEGGTFLDFEVKGVGQL
;
A
#
# COMPACT_ATOMS: atom_id res chain seq x y z
N MET A 1 -2.43 0.39 3.86
CA MET A 1 -1.62 -0.76 3.39
C MET A 1 -1.42 -1.79 4.48
N ALA A 2 -0.71 -1.49 5.59
CA ALA A 2 -0.54 -2.46 6.68
C ALA A 2 -1.88 -2.96 7.27
N GLU A 3 -2.81 -2.03 7.56
CA GLU A 3 -4.17 -2.40 8.02
C GLU A 3 -4.95 -3.23 7.01
N PHE A 4 -4.79 -2.93 5.71
CA PHE A 4 -5.41 -3.71 4.64
C PHE A 4 -4.89 -5.15 4.65
N LEU A 5 -3.57 -5.34 4.69
CA LEU A 5 -2.94 -6.65 4.74
C LEU A 5 -3.32 -7.43 6.02
N ALA A 6 -3.37 -6.75 7.17
CA ALA A 6 -3.85 -7.31 8.43
C ALA A 6 -5.31 -7.80 8.33
N GLY A 7 -6.18 -7.01 7.71
CA GLY A 7 -7.57 -7.41 7.43
C GLY A 7 -7.71 -8.60 6.46
N GLN A 8 -6.68 -8.90 5.67
CA GLN A 8 -6.61 -10.04 4.77
C GLN A 8 -5.88 -11.26 5.38
N GLY A 9 -5.54 -11.21 6.66
CA GLY A 9 -4.90 -12.32 7.38
C GLY A 9 -3.37 -12.38 7.24
N VAL A 10 -2.73 -11.35 6.69
CA VAL A 10 -1.27 -11.20 6.73
C VAL A 10 -0.89 -10.43 7.99
N GLU A 11 -0.05 -11.01 8.84
CA GLU A 11 0.49 -10.26 9.99
C GLU A 11 1.37 -9.11 9.45
N ALA A 12 0.86 -7.88 9.49
CA ALA A 12 1.48 -6.73 8.84
C ALA A 12 1.66 -5.55 9.80
N ILE A 13 2.88 -4.99 9.81
CA ILE A 13 3.25 -3.86 10.67
C ILE A 13 3.88 -2.75 9.83
N THR A 14 3.82 -1.52 10.31
CA THR A 14 4.61 -0.44 9.70
C THR A 14 6.07 -0.59 10.12
N ALA A 15 6.99 -0.52 9.15
CA ALA A 15 8.42 -0.78 9.35
C ALA A 15 9.11 0.17 10.35
N TRP A 16 8.48 1.28 10.70
CA TRP A 16 8.98 2.29 11.66
C TRP A 16 8.52 2.08 13.11
N SER A 17 7.78 1.00 13.40
CA SER A 17 7.36 0.68 14.77
C SER A 17 8.46 -0.10 15.51
N ASP A 18 9.05 0.53 16.54
CA ASP A 18 10.10 -0.06 17.38
C ASP A 18 9.59 -1.24 18.23
N THR A 19 8.27 -1.33 18.40
CA THR A 19 7.59 -2.22 19.34
C THR A 19 7.47 -3.68 18.85
N SER A 20 7.36 -3.93 17.54
CA SER A 20 6.85 -5.22 17.05
C SER A 20 7.90 -6.15 16.42
N ARG A 21 9.16 -5.71 16.25
CA ARG A 21 10.21 -6.54 15.64
C ARG A 21 10.66 -7.72 16.50
N LYS A 22 10.29 -7.76 17.79
CA LYS A 22 10.91 -8.65 18.79
C LYS A 22 10.15 -9.95 19.09
N ASN A 23 8.85 -10.05 18.81
CA ASN A 23 8.00 -11.15 19.34
C ASN A 23 6.96 -11.67 18.34
N ALA A 24 7.37 -12.04 17.12
CA ALA A 24 6.47 -12.72 16.20
C ALA A 24 6.77 -14.23 16.18
N ASP A 25 5.77 -15.04 16.51
CA ASP A 25 5.84 -16.50 16.41
C ASP A 25 5.70 -17.02 14.96
N GLY A 26 5.34 -16.12 14.03
CA GLY A 26 5.10 -16.41 12.62
C GLY A 26 5.77 -15.42 11.66
N ALA A 27 5.38 -15.51 10.39
CA ALA A 27 5.88 -14.60 9.35
C ALA A 27 5.17 -13.24 9.41
N VAL A 28 5.95 -12.16 9.40
CA VAL A 28 5.46 -10.78 9.50
C VAL A 28 5.87 -9.97 8.26
N CYS A 29 4.92 -9.23 7.71
CA CYS A 29 5.13 -8.25 6.65
C CYS A 29 5.44 -6.87 7.25
N ALA A 30 6.67 -6.39 7.06
CA ALA A 30 7.04 -5.02 7.35
C ALA A 30 6.70 -4.13 6.14
N VAL A 31 5.75 -3.22 6.35
CA VAL A 31 5.26 -2.29 5.34
C VAL A 31 6.01 -0.97 5.44
N SER A 32 6.66 -0.57 4.36
CA SER A 32 7.37 0.72 4.22
C SER A 32 6.96 1.42 2.93
N LEU A 33 6.92 2.76 2.94
CA LEU A 33 6.86 3.55 1.71
C LEU A 33 8.28 3.89 1.29
N ARG A 34 8.78 3.25 0.23
CA ARG A 34 10.16 3.41 -0.25
C ARG A 34 10.31 4.57 -1.22
N LYS A 35 9.27 4.86 -2.01
CA LYS A 35 9.29 5.91 -3.03
C LYS A 35 7.92 6.53 -3.22
N CYS A 36 7.89 7.84 -3.42
CA CYS A 36 6.72 8.57 -3.89
C CYS A 36 7.15 9.47 -5.04
N GLN A 37 6.58 9.28 -6.22
CA GLN A 37 6.92 10.03 -7.43
C GLN A 37 5.67 10.74 -7.96
N ASN A 38 5.82 12.02 -8.25
CA ASN A 38 4.80 12.76 -8.98
C ASN A 38 4.84 12.35 -10.46
N LEU A 39 3.70 11.94 -11.02
CA LEU A 39 3.57 11.57 -12.43
C LEU A 39 3.09 12.74 -13.31
N GLY A 40 3.05 13.95 -12.76
CA GLY A 40 2.44 15.12 -13.35
C GLY A 40 0.92 15.09 -13.22
N ALA A 41 0.32 16.26 -13.31
CA ALA A 41 -1.13 16.44 -13.43
C ALA A 41 -1.45 17.15 -14.74
N GLY A 42 -2.72 17.26 -15.08
CA GLY A 42 -3.17 18.05 -16.23
C GLY A 42 -2.83 19.53 -16.07
N PHE A 43 -3.41 20.38 -16.93
CA PHE A 43 -3.28 21.83 -16.81
C PHE A 43 -3.76 22.28 -15.41
N CYS A 44 -2.91 23.02 -14.68
CA CYS A 44 -3.21 23.52 -13.33
C CYS A 44 -3.64 22.45 -12.30
N ASP A 45 -3.02 21.27 -12.32
CA ASP A 45 -3.36 20.16 -11.41
C ASP A 45 -4.79 19.60 -11.59
N TYR A 46 -5.49 19.88 -12.69
CA TYR A 46 -6.82 19.32 -12.94
C TYR A 46 -6.78 17.80 -13.23
N LEU A 47 -7.70 17.05 -12.60
CA LEU A 47 -7.82 15.59 -12.69
C LEU A 47 -9.14 15.11 -13.33
N GLY A 48 -10.13 15.98 -13.50
CA GLY A 48 -11.45 15.67 -14.06
C GLY A 48 -12.60 16.09 -13.16
N GLU A 49 -13.81 15.65 -13.48
CA GLU A 49 -15.04 15.95 -12.73
C GLU A 49 -15.64 14.66 -12.18
N ARG A 50 -16.31 14.76 -11.03
CA ARG A 50 -17.10 13.66 -10.45
C ARG A 50 -18.50 14.17 -10.14
N PHE A 51 -19.52 13.40 -10.51
CA PHE A 51 -20.88 13.68 -10.07
C PHE A 51 -21.07 13.23 -8.63
N ASN A 52 -21.37 14.17 -7.73
CA ASN A 52 -21.72 13.88 -6.35
C ASN A 52 -23.22 13.57 -6.27
N GLN A 53 -23.56 12.30 -6.02
CA GLN A 53 -24.95 11.85 -5.94
C GLN A 53 -25.70 12.39 -4.72
N ASP A 54 -25.00 12.74 -3.64
CA ASP A 54 -25.61 13.24 -2.42
C ASP A 54 -26.03 14.71 -2.56
N THR A 55 -25.25 15.51 -3.27
CA THR A 55 -25.53 16.94 -3.51
C THR A 55 -26.21 17.20 -4.85
N GLY A 56 -26.14 16.26 -5.79
CA GLY A 56 -26.68 16.38 -7.15
C GLY A 56 -25.85 17.26 -8.09
N ASN A 57 -24.64 17.63 -7.69
CA ASN A 57 -23.79 18.58 -8.41
C ASN A 57 -22.54 17.91 -8.98
N TRP A 58 -21.95 18.54 -10.00
CA TRP A 58 -20.62 18.19 -10.50
C TRP A 58 -19.55 18.84 -9.62
N GLU A 59 -18.53 18.06 -9.28
CA GLU A 59 -17.38 18.51 -8.51
C GLU A 59 -16.11 18.40 -9.36
N GLU A 60 -15.33 19.47 -9.41
CA GLU A 60 -14.03 19.47 -10.07
C GLU A 60 -12.96 18.90 -9.13
N LEU A 61 -12.12 18.00 -9.66
CA LEU A 61 -11.03 17.37 -8.93
C LEU A 61 -9.70 18.01 -9.34
N TYR A 62 -8.98 18.51 -8.35
CA TYR A 62 -7.65 19.09 -8.53
C TYR A 62 -6.63 18.37 -7.66
N GLY A 63 -5.54 17.90 -8.24
CA GLY A 63 -4.52 17.16 -7.54
C GLY A 63 -3.44 16.60 -8.44
N ARG A 64 -2.74 15.59 -7.91
CA ARG A 64 -1.59 14.96 -8.55
C ARG A 64 -1.80 13.48 -8.67
N ARG A 65 -1.47 12.96 -9.86
CA ARG A 65 -1.25 11.53 -10.03
C ARG A 65 0.13 11.19 -9.46
N VAL A 66 0.19 10.19 -8.60
CA VAL A 66 1.45 9.73 -7.99
C VAL A 66 1.68 8.25 -8.23
N ARG A 67 2.96 7.88 -8.29
CA ARG A 67 3.43 6.51 -8.23
C ARG A 67 4.09 6.26 -6.88
N LEU A 68 3.57 5.29 -6.15
CA LEU A 68 4.05 4.89 -4.82
C LEU A 68 4.72 3.53 -4.92
N THR A 69 5.92 3.40 -4.36
CA THR A 69 6.61 2.12 -4.23
C THR A 69 6.60 1.71 -2.77
N PHE A 70 5.88 0.63 -2.45
CA PHE A 70 5.85 0.05 -1.11
C PHE A 70 6.83 -1.12 -1.01
N GLY A 71 7.61 -1.16 0.06
CA GLY A 71 8.27 -2.37 0.52
C GLY A 71 7.34 -3.16 1.43
N LEU A 72 7.19 -4.45 1.15
CA LEU A 72 6.32 -5.39 1.86
C LEU A 72 7.14 -6.57 2.41
N ASP A 73 8.29 -6.27 3.00
CA ASP A 73 9.32 -7.25 3.37
C ASP A 73 8.79 -8.28 4.36
N LEU A 74 8.86 -9.56 4.01
CA LEU A 74 8.41 -10.67 4.84
C LEU A 74 9.58 -11.16 5.69
N TYR A 75 9.38 -11.25 7.01
CA TYR A 75 10.33 -11.77 7.97
C TYR A 75 9.77 -12.99 8.68
N ALA A 76 10.57 -14.01 8.92
CA ALA A 76 10.17 -15.16 9.75
C ALA A 76 11.32 -15.61 10.67
N PRO A 77 11.04 -15.99 11.92
CA PRO A 77 12.07 -16.44 12.85
C PRO A 77 12.74 -17.75 12.39
N ALA A 78 14.01 -17.95 12.75
CA ALA A 78 14.74 -19.20 12.51
C ALA A 78 14.23 -20.41 13.31
N GLY A 79 13.35 -20.17 14.29
CA GLY A 79 13.14 -21.03 15.46
C GLY A 79 12.76 -22.48 15.18
N HIS A 80 11.90 -22.78 14.21
CA HIS A 80 11.44 -24.15 13.96
C HIS A 80 11.26 -24.35 12.46
N THR A 81 12.02 -25.27 11.85
CA THR A 81 11.89 -26.05 10.58
C THR A 81 10.97 -25.58 9.42
N ALA A 82 10.51 -24.34 9.44
CA ALA A 82 9.34 -23.84 8.74
C ALA A 82 9.43 -22.33 8.47
N GLY A 83 10.58 -21.69 8.68
CA GLY A 83 10.76 -20.26 8.40
C GLY A 83 10.51 -19.92 6.93
N GLU A 84 11.13 -20.68 6.02
CA GLU A 84 10.91 -20.53 4.57
C GLU A 84 9.46 -20.88 4.17
N SER A 85 8.86 -21.92 4.77
CA SER A 85 7.46 -22.26 4.50
C SER A 85 6.49 -21.21 5.05
N ALA A 86 6.80 -20.57 6.17
CA ALA A 86 6.03 -19.47 6.75
C ALA A 86 6.12 -18.23 5.86
N ILE A 87 7.33 -17.91 5.34
CA ILE A 87 7.51 -16.86 4.33
C ILE A 87 6.65 -17.16 3.09
N ARG A 88 6.69 -18.40 2.59
CA ARG A 88 5.91 -18.78 1.41
C ARG A 88 4.40 -18.68 1.64
N ALA A 89 3.90 -19.17 2.77
CA ALA A 89 2.49 -19.05 3.14
C ALA A 89 2.06 -17.57 3.26
N ALA A 90 2.87 -16.75 3.91
CA ALA A 90 2.61 -15.31 4.02
C ALA A 90 2.65 -14.60 2.66
N PHE A 91 3.58 -14.99 1.78
CA PHE A 91 3.64 -14.48 0.42
C PHE A 91 2.41 -14.86 -0.40
N ASP A 92 1.93 -16.11 -0.29
CA ASP A 92 0.72 -16.57 -0.99
C ASP A 92 -0.52 -15.78 -0.54
N THR A 93 -0.69 -15.57 0.78
CA THR A 93 -1.77 -14.75 1.33
C THR A 93 -1.66 -13.29 0.90
N LEU A 94 -0.45 -12.72 0.96
CA LEU A 94 -0.18 -11.35 0.54
C LEU A 94 -0.49 -11.15 -0.95
N SER A 95 -0.01 -12.05 -1.80
CA SER A 95 -0.24 -12.00 -3.25
C SER A 95 -1.74 -12.08 -3.58
N ALA A 96 -2.47 -12.99 -2.93
CA ALA A 96 -3.92 -13.10 -3.08
C ALA A 96 -4.65 -11.81 -2.63
N ALA A 97 -4.24 -11.22 -1.51
CA ALA A 97 -4.77 -9.96 -1.02
C ALA A 97 -4.58 -8.82 -2.05
N LEU A 98 -3.39 -8.71 -2.65
CA LEU A 98 -3.13 -7.67 -3.65
C LEU A 98 -3.88 -7.89 -4.96
N GLN A 99 -4.08 -9.14 -5.37
CA GLN A 99 -4.81 -9.49 -6.60
C GLN A 99 -6.33 -9.34 -6.48
N SER A 100 -6.89 -9.46 -5.27
CA SER A 100 -8.34 -9.35 -5.03
C SER A 100 -8.87 -7.90 -5.04
N GLY A 101 -8.01 -6.91 -5.25
CA GLY A 101 -8.39 -5.50 -5.38
C GLY A 101 -7.41 -4.54 -4.69
N GLY A 102 -6.59 -5.05 -3.77
CA GLY A 102 -5.64 -4.23 -3.02
C GLY A 102 -6.32 -3.22 -2.08
N PRO A 103 -5.52 -2.37 -1.41
CA PRO A 103 -6.07 -1.30 -0.58
C PRO A 103 -6.85 -0.29 -1.42
N VAL A 104 -7.98 0.16 -0.88
CA VAL A 104 -8.87 1.13 -1.53
C VAL A 104 -8.07 2.32 -2.06
N GLY A 105 -8.26 2.59 -3.35
CA GLY A 105 -7.70 3.78 -3.96
C GLY A 105 -6.21 3.75 -4.27
N LEU A 106 -5.61 2.57 -4.26
CA LEU A 106 -4.30 2.34 -4.86
C LEU A 106 -4.48 1.31 -5.99
N LYS A 107 -4.14 1.70 -7.22
CA LYS A 107 -4.14 0.78 -8.37
C LYS A 107 -2.79 0.10 -8.46
N LEU A 108 -2.73 -1.22 -8.28
CA LEU A 108 -1.49 -1.99 -8.43
C LEU A 108 -0.99 -1.92 -9.88
N GLU A 109 0.27 -1.54 -10.07
CA GLU A 109 0.95 -1.50 -11.37
C GLU A 109 1.98 -2.62 -11.49
N GLU A 110 2.82 -2.80 -10.46
CA GLU A 110 3.88 -3.80 -10.45
C GLU A 110 3.90 -4.50 -9.09
N PHE A 111 4.17 -5.81 -9.11
CA PHE A 111 4.37 -6.62 -7.91
C PHE A 111 5.54 -7.55 -8.15
N SER A 112 6.54 -7.48 -7.28
CA SER A 112 7.76 -8.28 -7.40
C SER A 112 8.19 -8.86 -6.06
N CYS A 113 8.87 -10.00 -6.15
CA CYS A 113 9.34 -10.78 -5.02
C CYS A 113 10.82 -11.12 -5.26
N GLY A 114 11.65 -10.78 -4.29
CA GLY A 114 13.07 -11.12 -4.26
C GLY A 114 13.31 -12.53 -3.72
N GLU A 115 14.57 -12.96 -3.75
CA GLU A 115 14.96 -14.25 -3.19
C GLU A 115 14.77 -14.27 -1.66
N THR A 116 14.23 -15.37 -1.15
CA THR A 116 14.15 -15.60 0.30
C THR A 116 15.54 -15.98 0.80
N GLY A 117 16.12 -15.14 1.65
CA GLY A 117 17.43 -15.36 2.24
C GLY A 117 17.36 -15.53 3.75
N PHE A 118 18.35 -16.23 4.32
CA PHE A 118 18.54 -16.29 5.76
C PHE A 118 19.58 -15.24 6.21
N ASP A 119 19.14 -14.26 7.01
CA ASP A 119 20.02 -13.30 7.65
C ASP A 119 20.63 -13.92 8.91
N ARG A 120 21.93 -14.23 8.86
CA ARG A 120 22.67 -14.79 10.01
C ARG A 120 22.90 -13.79 11.14
N ALA A 121 22.96 -12.49 10.84
CA ALA A 121 23.18 -11.46 11.85
C ALA A 121 21.92 -11.25 12.69
N GLU A 122 20.75 -11.33 12.06
CA GLU A 122 19.46 -11.15 12.74
C GLU A 122 18.75 -12.47 13.09
N GLY A 123 19.28 -13.62 12.65
CA GLY A 123 18.73 -14.94 12.97
C GLY A 123 17.34 -15.17 12.40
N ARG A 124 17.06 -14.68 11.19
CA ARG A 124 15.72 -14.69 10.58
C ARG A 124 15.76 -14.84 9.07
N TYR A 125 14.69 -15.38 8.51
CA TYR A 125 14.45 -15.35 7.07
C TYR A 125 13.90 -13.98 6.66
N LEU A 126 14.30 -13.53 5.48
CA LEU A 126 13.82 -12.33 4.83
C LEU A 126 13.48 -12.65 3.37
N CYS A 127 12.26 -12.33 2.96
CA CYS A 127 11.89 -12.25 1.56
C CYS A 127 11.52 -10.80 1.24
N PRO A 128 12.35 -10.09 0.45
CA PRO A 128 12.02 -8.74 0.02
C PRO A 128 10.86 -8.78 -0.95
N VAL A 129 9.82 -7.98 -0.69
CA VAL A 129 8.66 -7.87 -1.59
C VAL A 129 8.44 -6.40 -1.89
N GLU A 130 8.11 -6.09 -3.14
CA GLU A 130 7.85 -4.73 -3.58
C GLU A 130 6.56 -4.66 -4.39
N ALA A 131 5.77 -3.63 -4.12
CA ALA A 131 4.55 -3.34 -4.86
C ALA A 131 4.50 -1.86 -5.26
N VAL A 132 4.33 -1.62 -6.55
CA VAL A 132 4.20 -0.28 -7.14
C VAL A 132 2.73 -0.02 -7.41
N TYR A 133 2.26 1.14 -6.95
CA TYR A 133 0.88 1.58 -7.12
C TYR A 133 0.81 2.93 -7.79
N GLN A 134 -0.22 3.12 -8.59
CA GLN A 134 -0.71 4.43 -8.99
C GLN A 134 -1.80 4.89 -8.03
N ALA A 135 -1.76 6.15 -7.62
CA ALA A 135 -2.79 6.81 -6.82
C ALA A 135 -3.02 8.25 -7.27
N PHE A 136 -4.09 8.87 -6.78
CA PHE A 136 -4.35 10.29 -6.92
C PHE A 136 -4.37 10.94 -5.54
N LEU A 137 -3.66 12.07 -5.40
CA LEU A 137 -3.72 12.96 -4.24
C LEU A 137 -4.44 14.23 -4.67
N TYR A 138 -5.67 14.45 -4.22
CA TYR A 138 -6.49 15.55 -4.73
C TYR A 138 -7.34 16.24 -3.66
N ALA A 139 -7.73 17.47 -3.96
CA ALA A 139 -8.74 18.25 -3.27
C ALA A 139 -9.99 18.36 -4.15
N VAL A 140 -11.14 18.57 -3.52
CA VAL A 140 -12.44 18.74 -4.17
C VAL A 140 -12.85 20.20 -4.07
N ALA A 141 -13.23 20.80 -5.21
CA ALA A 141 -13.80 22.15 -5.27
C ALA A 141 -15.24 22.11 -5.78
N ASP A 142 -16.09 23.02 -5.29
CA ASP A 142 -17.43 23.23 -5.85
C ASP A 142 -17.42 24.12 -7.10
N GLU A 143 -18.57 24.27 -7.76
CA GLU A 143 -18.77 25.11 -8.95
C GLU A 143 -18.34 26.59 -8.78
N GLY A 144 -18.18 27.07 -7.55
CA GLY A 144 -17.68 28.41 -7.20
C GLY A 144 -16.17 28.50 -6.99
N GLY A 145 -15.42 27.41 -7.14
CA GLY A 145 -13.97 27.37 -6.93
C GLY A 145 -13.55 27.49 -5.47
N THR A 146 -14.50 27.31 -4.53
CA THR A 146 -14.21 27.31 -3.10
C THR A 146 -13.77 25.90 -2.69
N PHE A 147 -12.56 25.77 -2.12
CA PHE A 147 -12.08 24.50 -1.58
C PHE A 147 -12.91 24.14 -0.35
N LEU A 148 -13.69 23.04 -0.43
CA LEU A 148 -14.62 22.65 0.61
C LEU A 148 -13.94 21.89 1.76
N ASP A 149 -12.92 21.08 1.46
CA ASP A 149 -12.11 20.36 2.46
C ASP A 149 -10.84 19.74 1.81
N PHE A 150 -9.86 19.31 2.62
CA PHE A 150 -8.73 18.50 2.17
C PHE A 150 -8.87 17.07 2.70
N GLU A 151 -9.36 16.17 1.86
CA GLU A 151 -9.56 14.77 2.23
C GLU A 151 -8.61 13.84 1.46
N VAL A 152 -7.67 13.20 2.17
CA VAL A 152 -6.81 12.16 1.58
C VAL A 152 -7.60 10.86 1.52
N LYS A 153 -8.47 10.73 0.51
CA LYS A 153 -9.14 9.47 0.18
C LYS A 153 -8.53 8.87 -1.09
N GLY A 154 -8.03 7.64 -0.97
CA GLY A 154 -7.63 6.85 -2.13
C GLY A 154 -8.79 6.75 -3.15
N VAL A 155 -8.43 6.68 -4.44
CA VAL A 155 -9.32 6.86 -5.62
C VAL A 155 -10.73 6.27 -5.49
N GLY A 156 -11.72 7.11 -5.83
CA GLY A 156 -13.08 6.67 -6.13
C GLY A 156 -13.15 5.92 -7.47
N GLN A 157 -14.14 5.04 -7.59
CA GLN A 157 -14.54 4.51 -8.89
C GLN A 157 -15.10 5.67 -9.72
N LEU A 158 -14.47 5.94 -10.87
CA LEU A 158 -15.05 6.75 -11.95
C LEU A 158 -16.15 5.96 -12.65
#